data_AF-A0A8T5QMB6-F1
#
_entry.id   AF-A0A8T5QMB6-F1
#
_cell.length_a   1.000
_cell.length_b   1.000
_cell.length_c   1.000
_cell.angle_alpha   90.00
_cell.angle_beta   90.00
_cell.angle_gamma   90.00
#
_symmetry.space_group_name_H-M   'P 1'
#
loop_
_entity.id
_entity.type
_entity.pdbx_description
1 polymer ?
#
loop_
_entity_poly.entity_id
_entity_poly.type
_entity_poly.pdbx_seq_one_letter_code
_entity_poly.pdbx_strand_id
1 'polypeptide(L)'
;MKLNVDFTFKPDIPSELFLLFRIPLIFLISSLVFYVIARRKLLAVRKPDSIPRIRTILFVLMNLMMYLVFFKFNVFLQKNPLVVMESKLFYALTWYLLFFLTVTPAVLAFFKYQYLKDFAKKFKYEILISVIIAVIFRYIYYFLSLSWKFFSGTVAYFVYYLLKITYSDVVLLESVGSPTIYLKNFGARIFYQCSGIEGMSLFITLFLILIIIEWNRIVKWKALYLLFLGTLGAFLLNTLRVYFIFIIGSEFSKEFALGFFHSNVGWILFSVYFIVFELLTINWMSTRVDHKVKHLKKRIKKHGVKHKRKPIKKTAKKVTKKSTKKTTKRAKKKVVKKTSKKK
;
A
#
# COMPACT_ATOMS: atom_id res chain seq x y z
N MET A 1 -42.49 -0.04 -16.29
CA MET A 1 -41.13 0.47 -16.52
C MET A 1 -40.14 -0.65 -16.17
N LYS A 2 -39.70 -1.43 -17.16
CA LYS A 2 -38.77 -2.57 -16.97
C LYS A 2 -37.34 -2.02 -16.89
N LEU A 3 -36.82 -1.81 -15.68
CA LEU A 3 -35.39 -1.60 -15.46
C LEU A 3 -34.69 -2.98 -15.58
N ASN A 4 -34.45 -3.41 -16.81
CA ASN A 4 -33.43 -4.41 -17.12
C ASN A 4 -32.06 -3.76 -16.96
N VAL A 5 -31.68 -3.46 -15.71
CA VAL A 5 -30.26 -3.44 -15.38
C VAL A 5 -29.92 -4.90 -15.21
N ASP A 6 -29.66 -5.54 -16.35
CA ASP A 6 -29.17 -6.90 -16.38
C ASP A 6 -27.80 -6.83 -15.72
N PHE A 7 -27.75 -7.16 -14.42
CA PHE A 7 -26.53 -7.57 -13.72
C PHE A 7 -26.11 -8.93 -14.28
N THR A 8 -25.97 -8.95 -15.62
CA THR A 8 -25.59 -10.03 -16.50
C THR A 8 -24.39 -10.66 -15.85
N PHE A 9 -24.67 -11.80 -15.23
CA PHE A 9 -23.83 -12.99 -15.21
C PHE A 9 -22.38 -12.63 -15.58
N LYS A 10 -21.59 -12.14 -14.62
CA LYS A 10 -20.16 -12.38 -14.74
C LYS A 10 -20.07 -13.90 -14.67
N PRO A 11 -19.78 -14.60 -15.78
CA PRO A 11 -19.61 -16.04 -15.71
C PRO A 11 -18.64 -16.29 -14.56
N ASP A 12 -18.92 -17.27 -13.71
CA ASP A 12 -18.00 -17.70 -12.67
C ASP A 12 -16.67 -18.02 -13.35
N ILE A 13 -15.81 -17.01 -13.46
CA ILE A 13 -14.47 -17.14 -13.99
C ILE A 13 -13.88 -18.19 -13.06
N PRO A 14 -13.41 -19.34 -13.58
CA PRO A 14 -12.89 -20.40 -12.74
C PRO A 14 -11.93 -19.79 -11.73
N SER A 15 -12.08 -20.15 -10.47
CA SER A 15 -11.29 -19.62 -9.35
C SER A 15 -9.78 -19.64 -9.64
N GLU A 16 -9.33 -20.53 -10.53
CA GLU A 16 -7.96 -20.63 -11.05
C GLU A 16 -7.50 -19.41 -11.88
N LEU A 17 -8.33 -18.88 -12.79
CA LEU A 17 -7.98 -17.65 -13.52
C LEU A 17 -8.02 -16.41 -12.65
N PHE A 18 -8.74 -16.46 -11.53
CA PHE A 18 -8.76 -15.40 -10.53
C PHE A 18 -7.38 -15.16 -9.88
N LEU A 19 -6.45 -16.12 -10.02
CA LEU A 19 -5.09 -16.09 -9.47
C LEU A 19 -4.07 -15.46 -10.43
N LEU A 20 -4.26 -15.70 -11.74
CA LEU A 20 -3.91 -14.75 -12.82
C LEU A 20 -4.82 -13.50 -12.61
N PHE A 21 -5.02 -12.53 -13.49
CA PHE A 21 -5.71 -11.23 -13.18
C PHE A 21 -5.39 -10.37 -11.91
N ARG A 22 -4.84 -10.89 -10.80
CA ARG A 22 -4.58 -10.21 -9.53
C ARG A 22 -3.08 -9.99 -9.26
N ILE A 23 -2.19 -10.40 -10.17
CA ILE A 23 -0.76 -10.05 -10.11
C ILE A 23 -0.55 -8.52 -10.02
N PRO A 24 -1.32 -7.64 -10.70
CA PRO A 24 -1.19 -6.19 -10.51
C PRO A 24 -1.40 -5.76 -9.05
N LEU A 25 -2.32 -6.42 -8.32
CA LEU A 25 -2.55 -6.15 -6.90
C LEU A 25 -1.36 -6.62 -6.04
N ILE A 26 -0.79 -7.80 -6.33
CA ILE A 26 0.42 -8.29 -5.66
C ILE A 26 1.58 -7.31 -5.91
N PHE A 27 1.74 -6.82 -7.13
CA PHE A 27 2.76 -5.84 -7.48
C PHE A 27 2.53 -4.50 -6.76
N LEU A 28 1.29 -4.02 -6.68
CA LEU A 28 0.93 -2.80 -5.97
C LEU A 28 1.24 -2.91 -4.48
N ILE A 29 0.80 -3.98 -3.82
CA ILE A 29 1.04 -4.22 -2.40
C ILE A 29 2.55 -4.38 -2.16
N SER A 30 3.23 -5.19 -2.96
CA SER A 30 4.69 -5.34 -2.86
C SER A 30 5.41 -4.00 -3.02
N SER A 31 5.01 -3.15 -3.96
CA SER A 31 5.61 -1.83 -4.15
C SER A 31 5.40 -0.91 -2.94
N LEU A 32 4.21 -0.94 -2.33
CA LEU A 32 3.90 -0.15 -1.13
C LEU A 32 4.70 -0.65 0.07
N VAL A 33 4.74 -1.96 0.30
CA VAL A 33 5.52 -2.57 1.38
C VAL A 33 7.02 -2.31 1.20
N PHE A 34 7.52 -2.45 -0.02
CA PHE A 34 8.89 -2.12 -0.38
C PHE A 34 9.22 -0.67 -0.02
N TYR A 35 8.36 0.28 -0.41
CA TYR A 35 8.56 1.68 -0.09
C TYR A 35 8.64 1.92 1.42
N VAL A 36 7.72 1.35 2.20
CA VAL A 36 7.69 1.51 3.67
C VAL A 36 8.98 0.97 4.32
N ILE A 37 9.43 -0.22 3.92
CA ILE A 37 10.62 -0.87 4.49
C ILE A 37 11.90 -0.15 4.03
N ALA A 38 12.00 0.17 2.74
CA ALA A 38 13.20 0.70 2.12
C ALA A 38 13.34 2.23 2.23
N ARG A 39 12.32 2.98 2.69
CA ARG A 39 12.29 4.46 2.69
C ARG A 39 13.59 5.14 3.15
N ARG A 40 14.18 4.69 4.26
CA ARG A 40 15.41 5.29 4.80
C ARG A 40 16.63 5.03 3.90
N LYS A 41 16.72 3.82 3.34
CA LYS A 41 17.79 3.44 2.43
C LYS A 41 17.62 4.11 1.06
N LEU A 42 16.38 4.30 0.60
CA LEU A 42 16.04 5.00 -0.64
C LEU A 42 16.50 6.45 -0.62
N LEU A 43 16.32 7.16 0.50
CA LEU A 43 16.82 8.53 0.69
C LEU A 43 18.36 8.63 0.62
N ALA A 44 19.07 7.54 0.89
CA ALA A 44 20.53 7.45 0.82
C ALA A 44 21.03 6.94 -0.55
N VAL A 45 20.15 6.63 -1.51
CA VAL A 45 20.57 6.20 -2.85
C VAL A 45 21.11 7.41 -3.61
N ARG A 46 22.28 7.23 -4.23
CA ARG A 46 22.87 8.23 -5.12
C ARG A 46 21.90 8.51 -6.27
N LYS A 47 21.70 9.78 -6.61
CA LYS A 47 20.91 10.17 -7.78
C LYS A 47 21.42 9.44 -9.04
N PRO A 48 20.53 8.92 -9.89
CA PRO A 48 20.94 8.27 -11.12
C PRO A 48 21.71 9.25 -12.01
N ASP A 49 22.70 8.74 -12.75
CA ASP A 49 23.41 9.55 -13.75
C ASP A 49 22.43 10.10 -14.77
N SER A 50 22.69 11.31 -15.27
CA SER A 50 21.86 11.94 -16.29
C SER A 50 21.68 11.01 -17.49
N ILE A 51 20.41 10.80 -17.88
CA ILE A 51 20.04 10.03 -19.05
C ILE A 51 19.92 10.99 -20.24
N PRO A 52 20.45 10.65 -21.43
CA PRO A 52 20.27 11.47 -22.63
C PRO A 52 18.79 11.68 -22.94
N ARG A 53 18.37 12.94 -23.18
CA ARG A 53 16.96 13.29 -23.43
C ARG A 53 16.34 12.49 -24.58
N ILE A 54 17.10 12.28 -25.66
CA ILE A 54 16.64 11.55 -26.84
C ILE A 54 16.24 10.11 -26.49
N ARG A 55 16.98 9.45 -25.61
CA ARG A 55 16.66 8.11 -25.12
C ARG A 55 15.35 8.12 -24.34
N THR A 56 15.17 9.07 -23.42
CA THR A 56 13.93 9.18 -22.63
C THR A 56 12.71 9.39 -23.54
N ILE A 57 12.81 10.27 -24.54
CA ILE A 57 11.73 10.51 -25.51
C ILE A 57 11.37 9.23 -26.26
N LEU A 58 12.36 8.48 -26.77
CA LEU A 58 12.13 7.22 -27.48
C LEU A 58 11.41 6.19 -26.60
N PHE A 59 11.83 6.02 -25.35
CA PHE A 59 11.17 5.07 -24.43
C PHE A 59 9.75 5.52 -24.02
N VAL A 60 9.49 6.82 -23.92
CA VAL A 60 8.14 7.35 -23.66
C VAL A 60 7.23 7.09 -24.86
N LEU A 61 7.69 7.34 -26.09
CA LEU A 61 6.91 7.03 -27.29
C LEU A 61 6.61 5.53 -27.40
N MET A 62 7.61 4.68 -27.11
CA MET A 62 7.42 3.23 -27.06
C MET A 62 6.42 2.82 -25.97
N ASN A 63 6.47 3.42 -24.77
CA ASN A 63 5.50 3.18 -23.71
C ASN A 63 4.07 3.55 -24.15
N LEU A 64 3.87 4.71 -24.78
CA LEU A 64 2.57 5.15 -25.27
C LEU A 64 2.01 4.18 -26.33
N MET A 65 2.85 3.74 -27.27
CA MET A 65 2.46 2.76 -28.28
C MET A 65 2.05 1.43 -27.63
N MET A 66 2.84 0.90 -26.70
CA MET A 66 2.54 -0.34 -25.98
C MET A 66 1.27 -0.23 -25.15
N TYR A 67 1.04 0.92 -24.51
CA TYR A 67 -0.18 1.20 -23.77
C TYR A 67 -1.42 1.19 -24.68
N LEU A 68 -1.35 1.77 -25.88
CA LEU A 68 -2.45 1.73 -26.84
C LEU A 68 -2.77 0.30 -27.29
N VAL A 69 -1.75 -0.53 -27.53
CA VAL A 69 -1.93 -1.96 -27.86
C VAL A 69 -2.58 -2.69 -26.69
N PHE A 70 -2.08 -2.51 -25.48
CA PHE A 70 -2.64 -3.11 -24.27
C PHE A 70 -4.10 -2.66 -24.04
N PHE A 71 -4.41 -1.38 -24.26
CA PHE A 71 -5.77 -0.85 -24.14
C PHE A 71 -6.72 -1.48 -25.16
N LYS A 72 -6.33 -1.52 -26.45
CA LYS A 72 -7.12 -2.18 -27.49
C LYS A 72 -7.33 -3.66 -27.19
N PHE A 73 -6.32 -4.35 -26.67
CA PHE A 73 -6.43 -5.75 -26.26
C PHE A 73 -7.43 -5.91 -25.10
N ASN A 74 -7.42 -5.03 -24.09
CA ASN A 74 -8.43 -5.05 -23.02
C ASN A 74 -9.85 -4.85 -23.57
N VAL A 75 -10.04 -3.90 -24.50
CA VAL A 75 -11.34 -3.69 -25.16
C VAL A 75 -11.76 -4.94 -25.94
N PHE A 76 -10.83 -5.61 -26.61
CA PHE A 76 -11.09 -6.87 -27.31
C PHE A 76 -11.54 -7.98 -26.35
N LEU A 77 -10.84 -8.18 -25.22
CA LEU A 77 -11.21 -9.18 -24.21
C LEU A 77 -12.61 -8.94 -23.65
N GLN A 78 -12.99 -7.67 -23.44
CA GLN A 78 -14.32 -7.30 -22.95
C GLN A 78 -15.42 -7.55 -23.99
N LYS A 79 -15.13 -7.31 -25.28
CA LYS A 79 -16.11 -7.52 -26.37
C LYS A 79 -16.28 -8.99 -26.75
N ASN A 80 -15.31 -9.86 -26.45
CA ASN A 80 -15.29 -11.26 -26.90
C ASN A 80 -15.16 -12.26 -25.73
N PRO A 81 -16.07 -12.25 -24.73
CA PRO A 81 -15.92 -13.06 -23.53
C PRO A 81 -15.92 -14.57 -23.82
N LEU A 82 -16.69 -15.04 -24.81
CA LEU A 82 -16.76 -16.46 -25.18
C LEU A 82 -15.41 -16.98 -25.68
N VAL A 83 -14.76 -16.23 -26.56
CA VAL A 83 -13.43 -16.57 -27.11
C VAL A 83 -12.39 -16.64 -25.99
N VAL A 84 -12.46 -15.72 -25.02
CA VAL A 84 -11.58 -15.73 -23.84
C VAL A 84 -11.80 -16.99 -23.00
N MET A 85 -13.04 -17.49 -22.91
CA MET A 85 -13.34 -18.69 -22.14
C MET A 85 -12.80 -19.97 -22.77
N GLU A 86 -12.71 -20.04 -24.10
CA GLU A 86 -12.14 -21.20 -24.82
C GLU A 86 -10.64 -21.34 -24.58
N SER A 87 -9.90 -20.22 -24.59
CA SER A 87 -8.42 -20.20 -24.50
C SER A 87 -7.91 -19.33 -23.36
N LYS A 88 -8.47 -19.54 -22.17
CA LYS A 88 -8.21 -18.78 -20.94
C LYS A 88 -6.73 -18.49 -20.66
N LEU A 89 -5.89 -19.53 -20.67
CA LEU A 89 -4.46 -19.43 -20.35
C LEU A 89 -3.71 -18.55 -21.36
N PHE A 90 -4.00 -18.74 -22.65
CA PHE A 90 -3.37 -17.96 -23.73
C PHE A 90 -3.63 -16.47 -23.55
N TYR A 91 -4.91 -16.07 -23.43
CA TYR A 91 -5.26 -14.66 -23.26
C TYR A 91 -4.73 -14.06 -21.95
N ALA A 92 -4.66 -14.84 -20.87
CA ALA A 92 -4.05 -14.40 -19.62
C ALA A 92 -2.54 -14.14 -19.78
N LEU A 93 -1.80 -15.04 -20.42
CA LEU A 93 -0.37 -14.88 -20.70
C LEU A 93 -0.12 -13.68 -21.63
N THR A 94 -0.91 -13.53 -22.69
CA THR A 94 -0.83 -12.37 -23.59
C THR A 94 -1.10 -11.07 -22.86
N TRP A 95 -2.11 -11.05 -21.98
CA TRP A 95 -2.43 -9.87 -21.15
C TRP A 95 -1.24 -9.47 -20.28
N TYR A 96 -0.58 -10.43 -19.63
CA TYR A 96 0.61 -10.18 -18.81
C TYR A 96 1.81 -9.74 -19.62
N LEU A 97 2.07 -10.38 -20.75
CA LEU A 97 3.14 -9.98 -21.65
C LEU A 97 2.98 -8.53 -22.07
N LEU A 98 1.79 -8.14 -22.52
CA LEU A 98 1.49 -6.76 -22.90
C LEU A 98 1.58 -5.78 -21.72
N PHE A 99 1.15 -6.19 -20.53
CA PHE A 99 1.32 -5.40 -19.31
C PHE A 99 2.81 -5.13 -19.02
N PHE A 100 3.67 -6.16 -19.01
CA PHE A 100 5.10 -5.99 -18.78
C PHE A 100 5.81 -5.22 -19.90
N LEU A 101 5.39 -5.42 -21.16
CA LEU A 101 5.86 -4.62 -22.29
C LEU A 101 5.44 -3.15 -22.19
N THR A 102 4.35 -2.84 -21.48
CA THR A 102 3.96 -1.46 -21.19
C THR A 102 4.82 -0.88 -20.07
N VAL A 103 5.03 -1.61 -18.97
CA VAL A 103 5.78 -1.11 -17.80
C VAL A 103 7.28 -0.96 -18.06
N THR A 104 7.89 -1.89 -18.81
CA THR A 104 9.35 -1.93 -19.00
C THR A 104 9.92 -0.67 -19.69
N PRO A 105 9.35 -0.18 -20.81
CA PRO A 105 9.79 1.06 -21.43
C PRO A 105 9.68 2.27 -20.49
N ALA A 106 8.61 2.37 -19.69
CA ALA A 106 8.44 3.45 -18.73
C ALA A 106 9.58 3.46 -17.69
N VAL A 107 9.94 2.29 -17.16
CA VAL A 107 11.07 2.16 -16.22
C VAL A 107 12.40 2.53 -16.91
N LEU A 108 12.63 2.06 -18.13
CA LEU A 108 13.88 2.31 -18.88
C LEU A 108 14.02 3.74 -19.41
N ALA A 109 12.92 4.50 -19.47
CA ALA A 109 12.90 5.92 -19.80
C ALA A 109 13.58 6.77 -18.70
N PHE A 110 13.41 6.36 -17.44
CA PHE A 110 13.90 7.09 -16.26
C PHE A 110 15.14 6.48 -15.62
N PHE A 111 15.45 5.21 -15.88
CA PHE A 111 16.57 4.50 -15.25
C PHE A 111 17.44 3.74 -16.25
N LYS A 112 18.77 3.85 -16.11
CA LYS A 112 19.74 3.03 -16.85
C LYS A 112 19.67 1.57 -16.36
N TYR A 113 19.93 0.63 -17.26
CA TYR A 113 19.94 -0.80 -16.90
C TYR A 113 20.98 -1.12 -15.81
N GLN A 114 22.18 -0.54 -15.86
CA GLN A 114 23.18 -0.72 -14.79
C GLN A 114 22.64 -0.25 -13.43
N TYR A 115 21.96 0.91 -13.39
CA TYR A 115 21.34 1.43 -12.17
C TYR A 115 20.26 0.48 -11.63
N LEU A 116 19.39 -0.06 -12.50
CA LEU A 116 18.37 -1.03 -12.08
C LEU A 116 19.00 -2.32 -11.53
N LYS A 117 20.06 -2.81 -12.15
CA LYS A 117 20.81 -3.99 -11.69
C LYS A 117 21.45 -3.75 -10.32
N ASP A 118 22.09 -2.60 -10.13
CA ASP A 118 22.71 -2.22 -8.86
C ASP A 118 21.65 -1.95 -7.77
N PHE A 119 20.53 -1.35 -8.14
CA PHE A 119 19.36 -1.15 -7.28
C PHE A 119 18.80 -2.49 -6.81
N ALA A 120 18.50 -3.41 -7.73
CA ALA A 120 17.99 -4.74 -7.41
C ALA A 120 18.96 -5.52 -6.51
N LYS A 121 20.27 -5.44 -6.76
CA LYS A 121 21.29 -6.04 -5.90
C LYS A 121 21.31 -5.42 -4.50
N LYS A 122 21.26 -4.09 -4.42
CA LYS A 122 21.29 -3.34 -3.16
C LYS A 122 20.05 -3.60 -2.29
N PHE A 123 18.90 -3.80 -2.91
CA PHE A 123 17.59 -3.92 -2.26
C PHE A 123 16.99 -5.34 -2.34
N LYS A 124 17.80 -6.36 -2.65
CA LYS A 124 17.30 -7.72 -2.90
C LYS A 124 16.46 -8.30 -1.75
N TYR A 125 16.83 -7.98 -0.51
CA TYR A 125 16.12 -8.48 0.68
C TYR A 125 14.80 -7.74 0.90
N GLU A 126 14.78 -6.42 0.73
CA GLU A 126 13.56 -5.62 0.85
C GLU A 126 12.55 -5.98 -0.23
N ILE A 127 13.01 -6.20 -1.47
CA ILE A 127 12.17 -6.67 -2.58
C ILE A 127 11.63 -8.07 -2.27
N LEU A 128 12.48 -8.99 -1.80
CA LEU A 128 12.04 -10.35 -1.45
C LEU A 128 11.00 -10.33 -0.33
N ILE A 129 11.24 -9.57 0.75
CA ILE A 129 10.32 -9.42 1.87
C ILE A 129 8.99 -8.81 1.40
N SER A 130 9.02 -7.79 0.55
CA SER A 130 7.80 -7.15 0.05
C SER A 130 6.96 -8.08 -0.82
N VAL A 131 7.60 -8.90 -1.65
CA VAL A 131 6.93 -9.95 -2.44
C VAL A 131 6.33 -11.01 -1.52
N ILE A 132 7.08 -11.49 -0.53
CA ILE A 132 6.58 -12.47 0.45
C ILE A 132 5.34 -11.92 1.17
N ILE A 133 5.37 -10.68 1.62
CA ILE A 133 4.22 -10.05 2.30
C ILE A 133 3.02 -9.90 1.37
N ALA A 134 3.23 -9.54 0.10
CA ALA A 134 2.14 -9.46 -0.88
C ALA A 134 1.52 -10.83 -1.18
N VAL A 135 2.32 -11.90 -1.19
CA VAL A 135 1.84 -13.29 -1.28
C VAL A 135 1.06 -13.67 -0.02
N ILE A 136 1.56 -13.34 1.17
CA ILE A 136 0.86 -13.57 2.45
C ILE A 136 -0.50 -12.85 2.45
N PHE A 137 -0.56 -11.59 2.04
CA PHE A 137 -1.82 -10.86 1.86
C PHE A 137 -2.78 -11.63 0.96
N ARG A 138 -2.30 -12.17 -0.17
CA ARG A 138 -3.12 -12.94 -1.10
C ARG A 138 -3.71 -14.19 -0.44
N TYR A 139 -2.91 -14.89 0.36
CA TYR A 139 -3.38 -16.06 1.13
C TYR A 139 -4.39 -15.68 2.21
N ILE A 140 -4.16 -14.59 2.95
CA ILE A 140 -5.12 -14.08 3.95
C ILE A 140 -6.45 -13.73 3.27
N TYR A 141 -6.40 -12.97 2.17
CA TYR A 141 -7.58 -12.62 1.40
C TYR A 141 -8.30 -13.86 0.86
N TYR A 142 -7.56 -14.82 0.31
CA TYR A 142 -8.12 -16.08 -0.17
C TYR A 142 -8.82 -16.84 0.96
N PHE A 143 -8.14 -17.02 2.09
CA PHE A 143 -8.66 -17.72 3.24
C PHE A 143 -9.95 -17.08 3.78
N LEU A 144 -9.95 -15.76 3.97
CA LEU A 144 -11.15 -15.03 4.37
C LEU A 144 -12.26 -15.13 3.31
N SER A 145 -11.89 -15.13 2.03
CA SER A 145 -12.85 -15.28 0.93
C SER A 145 -13.53 -16.63 0.90
N LEU A 146 -12.96 -17.71 1.46
CA LEU A 146 -13.68 -18.98 1.61
C LEU A 146 -14.94 -18.83 2.47
N SER A 147 -14.93 -17.88 3.41
CA SER A 147 -16.03 -17.59 4.32
C SER A 147 -16.91 -16.42 3.84
N TRP A 148 -16.84 -16.04 2.56
CA TRP A 148 -17.53 -14.84 2.06
C TRP A 148 -19.03 -14.86 2.26
N LYS A 149 -19.67 -16.04 2.14
CA LYS A 149 -21.12 -16.19 2.36
C LYS A 149 -21.51 -15.87 3.80
N PHE A 150 -20.73 -16.36 4.76
CA PHE A 150 -20.93 -16.07 6.17
C PHE A 150 -20.79 -14.57 6.47
N PHE A 151 -19.73 -13.94 5.98
CA PHE A 151 -19.53 -12.51 6.17
C PHE A 151 -20.60 -11.66 5.49
N SER A 152 -21.02 -12.02 4.27
CA SER A 152 -22.08 -11.31 3.54
C SER A 152 -23.44 -11.44 4.24
N GLY A 153 -23.76 -12.64 4.74
CA GLY A 153 -24.91 -12.89 5.61
C GLY A 153 -24.88 -11.99 6.84
N THR A 154 -23.77 -12.01 7.57
CA THR A 154 -23.59 -11.18 8.77
C THR A 154 -23.77 -9.69 8.46
N VAL A 155 -23.11 -9.17 7.42
CA VAL A 155 -23.30 -7.78 7.00
C VAL A 155 -24.77 -7.49 6.68
N ALA A 156 -25.45 -8.38 5.94
CA ALA A 156 -26.85 -8.18 5.56
C ALA A 156 -27.77 -8.13 6.79
N TYR A 157 -27.59 -9.02 7.75
CA TYR A 157 -28.37 -9.02 8.99
C TYR A 157 -28.14 -7.73 9.79
N PHE A 158 -26.88 -7.32 10.00
CA PHE A 158 -26.61 -6.08 10.72
C PHE A 158 -27.19 -4.86 10.01
N VAL A 159 -27.03 -4.77 8.69
CA VAL A 159 -27.60 -3.67 7.89
C VAL A 159 -29.12 -3.67 7.94
N TYR A 160 -29.76 -4.84 7.84
CA TYR A 160 -31.21 -4.99 7.97
C TYR A 160 -31.72 -4.43 9.30
N TYR A 161 -31.11 -4.83 10.42
CA TYR A 161 -31.52 -4.35 11.73
C TYR A 161 -31.26 -2.84 11.91
N LEU A 162 -30.12 -2.33 11.42
CA LEU A 162 -29.84 -0.90 11.45
C LEU A 162 -30.85 -0.09 10.63
N LEU A 163 -31.22 -0.58 9.45
CA LEU A 163 -32.25 0.06 8.63
C LEU A 163 -33.61 0.00 9.29
N LYS A 164 -33.98 -1.13 9.92
CA LYS A 164 -35.27 -1.31 10.60
C LYS A 164 -35.47 -0.37 11.79
N ILE A 165 -34.39 0.12 12.39
CA ILE A 165 -34.46 1.18 13.43
C ILE A 165 -34.91 2.51 12.82
N THR A 166 -34.55 2.78 11.56
CA THR A 166 -34.80 4.07 10.89
C THR A 166 -36.02 4.05 9.96
N TYR A 167 -36.35 2.88 9.41
CA TYR A 167 -37.35 2.68 8.37
C TYR A 167 -38.26 1.49 8.69
N SER A 168 -39.55 1.63 8.40
CA SER A 168 -40.54 0.57 8.62
C SER A 168 -40.63 -0.44 7.47
N ASP A 169 -40.23 -0.05 6.26
CA ASP A 169 -40.41 -0.80 5.00
C ASP A 169 -39.12 -1.50 4.54
N VAL A 170 -38.44 -2.19 5.46
CA VAL A 170 -37.21 -2.94 5.16
C VAL A 170 -37.53 -4.42 5.01
N VAL A 171 -37.16 -5.00 3.87
CA VAL A 171 -37.33 -6.43 3.59
C VAL A 171 -35.96 -7.08 3.37
N LEU A 172 -35.68 -8.17 4.09
CA LEU A 172 -34.52 -9.03 3.88
C LEU A 172 -34.98 -10.31 3.19
N LEU A 173 -34.46 -10.56 2.00
CA LEU A 173 -34.69 -11.81 1.25
C LEU A 173 -33.42 -12.66 1.27
N GLU A 174 -33.54 -13.86 1.83
CA GLU A 174 -32.50 -14.88 1.76
C GLU A 174 -32.53 -15.55 0.37
N SER A 175 -31.91 -14.91 -0.61
CA SER A 175 -31.83 -15.46 -1.96
C SER A 175 -30.77 -16.56 -2.06
N VAL A 176 -30.99 -17.53 -2.95
CA VAL A 176 -30.00 -18.56 -3.29
C VAL A 176 -28.70 -17.89 -3.75
N GLY A 177 -27.64 -18.04 -2.96
CA GLY A 177 -26.30 -17.51 -3.24
C GLY A 177 -25.87 -16.34 -2.37
N SER A 178 -26.71 -15.32 -2.18
CA SER A 178 -26.38 -14.12 -1.38
C SER A 178 -27.62 -13.34 -0.96
N PRO A 179 -27.66 -12.81 0.28
CA PRO A 179 -28.82 -12.08 0.79
C PRO A 179 -29.05 -10.76 0.04
N THR A 180 -30.32 -10.43 -0.15
CA THR A 180 -30.75 -9.19 -0.81
C THR A 180 -31.60 -8.38 0.16
N ILE A 181 -31.29 -7.10 0.31
CA ILE A 181 -32.08 -6.18 1.13
C ILE A 181 -32.83 -5.24 0.19
N TYR A 182 -34.08 -4.95 0.53
CA TYR A 182 -34.92 -3.94 -0.11
C TYR A 182 -35.33 -2.88 0.92
N LEU A 183 -35.26 -1.62 0.48
CA LEU A 183 -35.67 -0.44 1.22
C LEU A 183 -36.31 0.54 0.22
N LYS A 184 -37.60 0.85 0.38
CA LYS A 184 -38.36 1.67 -0.58
C LYS A 184 -38.17 1.16 -2.02
N ASN A 185 -37.70 2.03 -2.91
CA ASN A 185 -37.44 1.75 -4.31
C ASN A 185 -36.01 1.24 -4.57
N PHE A 186 -35.20 0.97 -3.55
CA PHE A 186 -33.81 0.55 -3.67
C PHE A 186 -33.62 -0.88 -3.15
N GLY A 187 -33.03 -1.74 -3.98
CA GLY A 187 -32.69 -3.11 -3.62
C GLY A 187 -31.26 -3.40 -4.02
N ALA A 188 -30.48 -3.98 -3.10
CA ALA A 188 -29.12 -4.39 -3.40
C ALA A 188 -28.79 -5.75 -2.79
N ARG A 189 -28.06 -6.54 -3.58
CA ARG A 189 -27.56 -7.86 -3.20
C ARG A 189 -26.20 -7.71 -2.53
N ILE A 190 -26.03 -8.29 -1.34
CA ILE A 190 -24.75 -8.25 -0.61
C ILE A 190 -23.86 -9.37 -1.14
N PHE A 191 -23.07 -9.06 -2.17
CA PHE A 191 -22.14 -10.01 -2.79
C PHE A 191 -20.75 -9.96 -2.14
N TYR A 192 -19.80 -10.74 -2.65
CA TYR A 192 -18.47 -10.90 -2.03
C TYR A 192 -17.72 -9.59 -1.80
N GLN A 193 -17.91 -8.56 -2.63
CA GLN A 193 -17.27 -7.25 -2.49
C GLN A 193 -17.82 -6.45 -1.30
N CYS A 194 -19.06 -6.73 -0.88
CA CYS A 194 -19.72 -6.06 0.24
C CYS A 194 -19.52 -6.79 1.58
N SER A 195 -18.87 -7.95 1.56
CA SER A 195 -18.66 -8.80 2.75
C SER A 195 -17.68 -8.22 3.78
N GLY A 196 -16.90 -7.19 3.42
CA GLY A 196 -15.86 -6.63 4.29
C GLY A 196 -14.54 -7.42 4.31
N ILE A 197 -14.43 -8.52 3.55
CA ILE A 197 -13.21 -9.32 3.47
C ILE A 197 -12.00 -8.52 3.02
N GLU A 198 -12.17 -7.62 2.04
CA GLU A 198 -11.07 -6.79 1.54
C GLU A 198 -10.51 -5.88 2.64
N GLY A 199 -11.38 -5.19 3.37
CA GLY A 199 -10.99 -4.33 4.50
C GLY A 199 -10.32 -5.11 5.63
N MET A 200 -10.86 -6.28 5.99
CA MET A 200 -10.23 -7.16 6.99
C MET A 200 -8.84 -7.64 6.55
N SER A 201 -8.70 -8.08 5.30
CA SER A 201 -7.43 -8.56 4.74
C SER A 201 -6.37 -7.45 4.72
N LEU A 202 -6.74 -6.25 4.27
CA LEU A 202 -5.87 -5.09 4.27
C LEU A 202 -5.46 -4.71 5.69
N PHE A 203 -6.40 -4.68 6.64
CA PHE A 203 -6.10 -4.39 8.04
C PHE A 203 -5.07 -5.38 8.61
N ILE A 204 -5.34 -6.68 8.49
CA ILE A 204 -4.46 -7.73 9.01
C ILE A 204 -3.06 -7.59 8.42
N THR A 205 -2.94 -7.45 7.09
CA THR A 205 -1.62 -7.32 6.45
C THR A 205 -0.88 -6.07 6.88
N LEU A 206 -1.51 -4.89 6.87
CA LEU A 206 -0.87 -3.64 7.29
C LEU A 206 -0.44 -3.70 8.76
N PHE A 207 -1.29 -4.27 9.63
CA PHE A 207 -0.99 -4.42 11.04
C PHE A 207 0.15 -5.42 11.29
N LEU A 208 0.20 -6.53 10.53
CA LEU A 208 1.33 -7.47 10.58
C LEU A 208 2.64 -6.83 10.11
N ILE A 209 2.61 -6.01 9.05
CA ILE A 209 3.78 -5.25 8.61
C ILE A 209 4.29 -4.35 9.74
N LEU A 210 3.38 -3.65 10.41
CA LEU A 210 3.71 -2.80 11.55
C LEU A 210 4.36 -3.60 12.68
N ILE A 211 3.79 -4.77 13.03
CA ILE A 211 4.36 -5.68 14.03
C ILE A 211 5.77 -6.13 13.63
N ILE A 212 6.01 -6.46 12.36
CA ILE A 212 7.32 -6.88 11.85
C ILE A 212 8.34 -5.73 11.97
N ILE A 213 7.96 -4.52 11.60
CA ILE A 213 8.84 -3.34 11.64
C ILE A 213 9.22 -3.00 13.09
N GLU A 214 8.28 -3.09 14.02
CA GLU A 214 8.45 -2.75 15.43
C GLU A 214 8.58 -3.98 16.33
N TRP A 215 9.04 -5.12 15.77
CA TRP A 215 9.08 -6.43 16.44
C TRP A 215 9.74 -6.40 17.82
N ASN A 216 10.81 -5.62 17.96
CA ASN A 216 11.57 -5.51 19.21
C ASN A 216 10.96 -4.56 20.24
N ARG A 217 9.91 -3.81 19.88
CA ARG A 217 9.27 -2.80 20.74
C ARG A 217 7.87 -3.18 21.17
N ILE A 218 7.24 -4.16 20.52
CA ILE A 218 5.84 -4.51 20.73
C ILE A 218 5.68 -5.67 21.73
N VAL A 219 4.70 -5.56 22.62
CA VAL A 219 4.24 -6.68 23.46
C VAL A 219 3.33 -7.59 22.62
N LYS A 220 3.78 -8.83 22.35
CA LYS A 220 3.12 -9.76 21.42
C LYS A 220 1.64 -10.03 21.74
N TRP A 221 1.29 -10.28 23.02
CA TRP A 221 -0.09 -10.54 23.42
C TRP A 221 -1.02 -9.33 23.17
N LYS A 222 -0.52 -8.11 23.47
CA LYS A 222 -1.25 -6.87 23.20
C LYS A 222 -1.49 -6.67 21.70
N ALA A 223 -0.47 -6.94 20.88
CA ALA A 223 -0.61 -6.87 19.44
C ALA A 223 -1.61 -7.91 18.91
N LEU A 224 -1.62 -9.14 19.42
CA LEU A 224 -2.61 -10.14 19.00
C LEU A 224 -4.05 -9.70 19.33
N TYR A 225 -4.26 -9.15 20.53
CA TYR A 225 -5.56 -8.60 20.93
C TYR A 225 -6.01 -7.44 20.03
N LEU A 226 -5.11 -6.51 19.73
CA LEU A 226 -5.40 -5.39 18.82
C LEU A 226 -5.60 -5.83 17.38
N LEU A 227 -4.91 -6.88 16.92
CA LEU A 227 -5.13 -7.44 15.60
C LEU A 227 -6.58 -7.92 15.46
N PHE A 228 -7.10 -8.63 16.47
CA PHE A 228 -8.50 -9.07 16.49
C PHE A 228 -9.47 -7.89 16.53
N LEU A 229 -9.32 -6.99 17.51
CA LEU A 229 -10.19 -5.81 17.63
C LEU A 229 -10.18 -4.93 16.39
N GLY A 230 -9.00 -4.69 15.83
CA GLY A 230 -8.83 -3.85 14.67
C GLY A 230 -9.43 -4.45 13.41
N THR A 231 -9.33 -5.78 13.25
CA THR A 231 -9.99 -6.51 12.16
C THR A 231 -11.51 -6.45 12.30
N LEU A 232 -12.03 -6.65 13.52
CA LEU A 232 -13.46 -6.53 13.81
C LEU A 232 -13.97 -5.11 13.52
N GLY A 233 -13.23 -4.07 13.92
CA GLY A 233 -13.61 -2.69 13.60
C GLY A 233 -13.58 -2.40 12.10
N ALA A 234 -12.63 -2.96 11.34
CA ALA A 234 -12.61 -2.84 9.88
C ALA A 234 -13.84 -3.51 9.23
N PHE A 235 -14.26 -4.66 9.76
CA PHE A 235 -15.49 -5.33 9.34
C PHE A 235 -16.74 -4.48 9.64
N LEU A 236 -16.86 -3.96 10.87
CA LEU A 236 -17.99 -3.10 11.28
C LEU A 236 -18.06 -1.81 10.46
N LEU A 237 -16.91 -1.20 10.14
CA LEU A 237 -16.85 -0.02 9.28
C LEU A 237 -17.38 -0.32 7.87
N ASN A 238 -17.10 -1.51 7.33
CA ASN A 238 -17.69 -1.95 6.08
C ASN A 238 -19.22 -2.14 6.20
N THR A 239 -19.70 -2.72 7.29
CA THR A 239 -21.14 -2.84 7.56
C THR A 239 -21.81 -1.46 7.58
N LEU A 240 -21.22 -0.47 8.25
CA LEU A 240 -21.70 0.91 8.26
C LEU A 240 -21.69 1.54 6.86
N ARG A 241 -20.64 1.29 6.07
CA ARG A 241 -20.60 1.72 4.67
C ARG A 241 -21.76 1.13 3.86
N VAL A 242 -22.06 -0.15 4.00
CA VAL A 242 -23.19 -0.78 3.30
C VAL A 242 -24.51 -0.17 3.76
N TYR A 243 -24.69 0.04 5.07
CA TYR A 243 -25.84 0.75 5.60
C TYR A 243 -26.04 2.14 4.95
N PHE A 244 -24.98 2.95 4.85
CA PHE A 244 -25.06 4.25 4.18
C PHE A 244 -25.35 4.15 2.68
N ILE A 245 -24.90 3.10 1.99
CA ILE A 245 -25.28 2.85 0.58
C ILE A 245 -26.80 2.71 0.44
N PHE A 246 -27.47 2.03 1.38
CA PHE A 246 -28.93 1.88 1.35
C PHE A 246 -29.67 3.19 1.61
N ILE A 247 -29.23 3.98 2.59
CA ILE A 247 -29.82 5.31 2.84
C ILE A 247 -29.65 6.21 1.61
N ILE A 248 -28.43 6.31 1.10
CA ILE A 248 -28.13 7.18 -0.04
C ILE A 248 -28.85 6.70 -1.31
N GLY A 249 -28.89 5.39 -1.54
CA GLY A 249 -29.56 4.79 -2.70
C GLY A 249 -31.08 4.89 -2.66
N SER A 250 -31.68 4.91 -1.48
CA SER A 250 -33.13 5.03 -1.31
C SER A 250 -33.63 6.49 -1.31
N GLU A 251 -32.86 7.43 -0.74
CA GLU A 251 -33.30 8.82 -0.57
C GLU A 251 -32.72 9.80 -1.62
N PHE A 252 -31.52 9.55 -2.15
CA PHE A 252 -30.79 10.54 -2.96
C PHE A 252 -30.61 10.11 -4.42
N SER A 253 -29.79 9.08 -4.66
CA SER A 253 -29.52 8.59 -6.02
C SER A 253 -28.92 7.18 -5.99
N LYS A 254 -29.52 6.29 -6.78
CA LYS A 254 -29.06 4.91 -6.95
C LYS A 254 -27.71 4.86 -7.65
N GLU A 255 -27.52 5.71 -8.65
CA GLU A 255 -26.31 5.82 -9.46
C GLU A 255 -25.14 6.30 -8.60
N PHE A 256 -25.37 7.31 -7.75
CA PHE A 256 -24.34 7.80 -6.83
C PHE A 256 -23.97 6.76 -5.77
N ALA A 257 -24.96 6.06 -5.21
CA ALA A 257 -24.75 5.02 -4.20
C ALA A 257 -23.96 3.82 -4.74
N LEU A 258 -24.37 3.28 -5.89
CA LEU A 258 -23.76 2.08 -6.50
C LEU A 258 -22.45 2.38 -7.26
N GLY A 259 -22.31 3.59 -7.80
CA GLY A 259 -21.10 4.01 -8.51
C GLY A 259 -20.06 4.59 -7.55
N PHE A 260 -20.20 5.88 -7.24
CA PHE A 260 -19.17 6.63 -6.53
C PHE A 260 -18.98 6.18 -5.08
N PHE A 261 -20.08 6.04 -4.33
CA PHE A 261 -20.00 5.72 -2.90
C PHE A 261 -19.51 4.28 -2.68
N HIS A 262 -20.05 3.32 -3.44
CA HIS A 262 -19.56 1.96 -3.40
C HIS A 262 -18.07 1.88 -3.74
N SER A 263 -17.59 2.46 -4.85
CA SER A 263 -16.19 2.24 -5.25
C SER A 263 -15.15 3.05 -4.47
N ASN A 264 -15.44 4.29 -4.06
CA ASN A 264 -14.39 5.22 -3.59
C ASN A 264 -14.38 5.43 -2.07
N VAL A 265 -15.57 5.55 -1.45
CA VAL A 265 -15.67 5.94 -0.04
C VAL A 265 -15.10 4.86 0.89
N GLY A 266 -15.17 3.59 0.48
CA GLY A 266 -14.61 2.48 1.25
C GLY A 266 -13.12 2.63 1.56
N TRP A 267 -12.32 3.08 0.59
CA TRP A 267 -10.87 3.24 0.79
C TRP A 267 -10.54 4.44 1.68
N ILE A 268 -11.32 5.52 1.60
CA ILE A 268 -11.18 6.69 2.47
C ILE A 268 -11.49 6.31 3.92
N LEU A 269 -12.65 5.69 4.16
CA LEU A 269 -13.07 5.23 5.49
C LEU A 269 -12.04 4.28 6.09
N PHE A 270 -11.59 3.30 5.31
CA PHE A 270 -10.56 2.35 5.76
C PHE A 270 -9.25 3.05 6.13
N SER A 271 -8.77 3.99 5.31
CA SER A 271 -7.51 4.69 5.55
C SER A 271 -7.57 5.53 6.83
N VAL A 272 -8.66 6.29 7.01
CA VAL A 272 -8.90 7.08 8.24
C VAL A 272 -8.96 6.16 9.45
N TYR A 273 -9.72 5.08 9.37
CA TYR A 273 -9.84 4.09 10.44
C TYR A 273 -8.49 3.49 10.83
N PHE A 274 -7.70 3.03 9.84
CA PHE A 274 -6.40 2.43 10.10
C PHE A 274 -5.45 3.39 10.80
N ILE A 275 -5.37 4.64 10.32
CA ILE A 275 -4.51 5.68 10.92
C ILE A 275 -4.94 6.00 12.35
N VAL A 276 -6.25 6.22 12.57
CA VAL A 276 -6.78 6.51 13.91
C VAL A 276 -6.54 5.34 14.85
N PHE A 277 -6.81 4.11 14.40
CA PHE A 277 -6.57 2.90 15.18
C PHE A 277 -5.09 2.78 15.55
N GLU A 278 -4.16 2.99 14.62
CA GLU A 278 -2.72 2.97 14.88
C GLU A 278 -2.32 4.02 15.92
N LEU A 279 -2.73 5.28 15.73
CA LEU A 279 -2.39 6.39 16.63
C LEU A 279 -2.85 6.14 18.08
N LEU A 280 -4.04 5.59 18.26
CA LEU A 280 -4.60 5.31 19.59
C LEU A 280 -3.90 4.12 20.27
N THR A 281 -3.45 3.14 19.49
CA THR A 281 -3.04 1.83 20.02
C THR A 281 -1.51 1.64 20.10
N ILE A 282 -0.73 2.36 19.28
CA ILE A 282 0.73 2.23 19.18
C ILE A 282 1.43 2.38 20.54
N ASN A 283 1.02 3.37 21.32
CA ASN A 283 1.60 3.67 22.63
C ASN A 283 1.26 2.60 23.68
N TRP A 284 0.09 1.98 23.57
CA TRP A 284 -0.36 0.95 24.51
C TRP A 284 0.32 -0.40 24.27
N MET A 285 0.54 -0.75 22.99
CA MET A 285 1.18 -2.00 22.61
C MET A 285 2.71 -1.94 22.64
N SER A 286 3.30 -0.74 22.53
CA SER A 286 4.73 -0.56 22.69
C SER A 286 5.15 -0.73 24.14
N THR A 287 6.16 -1.58 24.38
CA THR A 287 6.96 -1.51 25.60
C THR A 287 7.62 -0.13 25.64
N ARG A 288 7.13 0.76 26.50
CA ARG A 288 7.80 2.05 26.70
C ARG A 288 9.29 1.77 26.91
N VAL A 289 10.13 2.35 26.07
CA VAL A 289 11.60 2.41 26.21
C VAL A 289 11.99 3.26 27.44
N ASP A 290 11.10 3.41 28.42
CA ASP A 290 11.35 3.98 29.73
C ASP A 290 12.40 3.16 30.49
N HIS A 291 12.58 1.86 30.19
CA HIS A 291 13.61 1.08 30.89
C HIS A 291 15.04 1.51 30.55
N LYS A 292 15.39 1.80 29.29
CA LYS A 292 16.76 2.25 28.97
C LYS A 292 17.04 3.66 29.50
N VAL A 293 16.07 4.58 29.42
CA VAL A 293 16.24 5.95 29.95
C VAL A 293 16.24 5.96 31.48
N LYS A 294 15.39 5.16 32.15
CA LYS A 294 15.43 5.01 33.61
C LYS A 294 16.72 4.34 34.06
N HIS A 295 17.24 3.32 33.36
CA HIS A 295 18.50 2.68 33.72
C HIS A 295 19.72 3.59 33.47
N LEU A 296 19.71 4.41 32.40
CA LEU A 296 20.73 5.42 32.16
C LEU A 296 20.67 6.52 33.22
N LYS A 297 19.48 7.03 33.54
CA LYS A 297 19.30 8.01 34.63
C LYS A 297 19.69 7.42 36.00
N LYS A 298 19.37 6.16 36.28
CA LYS A 298 19.82 5.45 37.51
C LYS A 298 21.33 5.27 37.52
N ARG A 299 21.98 4.89 36.42
CA ARG A 299 23.45 4.77 36.34
C ARG A 299 24.14 6.12 36.47
N ILE A 300 23.63 7.18 35.84
CA ILE A 300 24.17 8.54 35.98
C ILE A 300 24.00 9.04 37.42
N LYS A 301 22.85 8.76 38.06
CA LYS A 301 22.59 9.13 39.46
C LYS A 301 23.41 8.28 40.46
N LYS A 302 23.58 6.98 40.21
CA LYS A 302 24.31 6.04 41.07
C LYS A 302 25.83 6.13 40.92
N HIS A 303 26.33 6.46 39.72
CA HIS A 303 27.76 6.68 39.51
C HIS A 303 28.20 8.10 39.77
N GLY A 304 27.29 9.03 40.09
CA GLY A 304 27.60 10.26 40.81
C GLY A 304 28.90 10.91 40.37
N VAL A 305 29.18 10.94 39.07
CA VAL A 305 30.39 11.57 38.56
C VAL A 305 30.08 13.05 38.68
N LYS A 306 30.39 13.60 39.87
CA LYS A 306 30.66 15.01 40.06
C LYS A 306 31.82 15.31 39.11
N HIS A 307 31.51 15.50 37.84
CA HIS A 307 32.36 16.28 36.97
C HIS A 307 32.32 17.68 37.57
N LYS A 308 33.22 17.92 38.54
CA LYS A 308 33.78 19.23 38.80
C LYS A 308 34.23 19.69 37.43
N ARG A 309 33.40 20.48 36.75
CA ARG A 309 33.76 21.21 35.55
C ARG A 309 34.94 22.06 35.98
N LYS A 310 36.17 21.58 35.75
CA LYS A 310 37.34 22.44 35.85
C LYS A 310 37.04 23.60 34.90
N PRO A 311 37.04 24.84 35.38
CA PRO A 311 36.77 25.98 34.50
C PRO A 311 37.77 25.90 33.37
N ILE A 312 37.27 25.85 32.13
CA ILE A 312 38.06 25.91 30.91
C ILE A 312 38.61 27.34 30.84
N LYS A 313 39.60 27.64 31.69
CA LYS A 313 40.40 28.85 31.58
C LYS A 313 41.38 28.63 30.44
N LYS A 314 41.10 29.31 29.32
CA LYS A 314 42.10 29.94 28.46
C LYS A 314 43.08 29.01 27.71
N THR A 315 42.60 28.23 26.74
CA THR A 315 43.46 27.70 25.65
C THR A 315 43.03 28.15 24.24
N ALA A 316 42.02 29.01 24.13
CA ALA A 316 41.53 29.55 22.86
C ALA A 316 42.48 30.52 22.14
N LYS A 317 43.64 30.90 22.72
CA LYS A 317 44.53 31.92 22.12
C LYS A 317 45.71 31.39 21.29
N LYS A 318 45.93 30.07 21.16
CA LYS A 318 47.13 29.55 20.48
C LYS A 318 46.90 28.81 19.14
N VAL A 319 45.65 28.56 18.73
CA VAL A 319 45.37 27.79 17.49
C VAL A 319 45.15 28.69 16.26
N THR A 320 44.79 29.96 16.43
CA THR A 320 44.57 30.90 15.30
C THR A 320 45.85 31.43 14.62
N LYS A 321 47.05 31.26 15.20
CA LYS A 321 48.31 31.71 14.56
C LYS A 321 49.03 30.68 13.69
N LYS A 322 48.66 29.39 13.72
CA LYS A 322 49.34 28.35 12.91
C LYS A 322 48.67 28.05 11.56
N SER A 323 47.42 28.48 11.35
CA SER A 323 46.69 28.23 10.10
C SER A 323 47.04 29.23 8.98
N THR A 324 47.31 30.50 9.31
CA THR A 324 47.58 31.56 8.32
C THR A 324 48.96 31.51 7.66
N LYS A 325 49.94 30.79 8.22
CA LYS A 325 51.28 30.64 7.59
C LYS A 325 51.37 29.50 6.56
N LYS A 326 50.40 28.57 6.51
CA LYS A 326 50.45 27.41 5.58
C LYS A 326 49.75 27.67 4.24
N THR A 327 48.83 28.63 4.17
CA THR A 327 48.09 29.00 2.95
C THR A 327 48.89 29.89 2.00
N THR A 328 49.76 30.77 2.50
CA THR A 328 50.59 31.67 1.67
C THR A 328 51.73 30.94 0.93
N LYS A 329 52.29 29.86 1.50
CA LYS A 329 53.32 29.05 0.80
C LYS A 329 52.78 28.20 -0.35
N ARG A 330 51.49 27.84 -0.36
CA ARG A 330 50.88 27.05 -1.45
C ARG A 330 50.46 27.90 -2.66
N ALA A 331 50.19 29.20 -2.46
CA ALA A 331 49.86 30.11 -3.55
C ALA A 331 51.08 30.46 -4.43
N LYS A 332 52.27 30.70 -3.85
CA LYS A 332 53.48 31.02 -4.62
C LYS A 332 53.99 29.87 -5.51
N LYS A 333 53.77 28.60 -5.12
CA LYS A 333 54.24 27.44 -5.91
C LYS A 333 53.39 27.15 -7.16
N LYS A 334 52.17 27.70 -7.27
CA LYS A 334 51.29 27.50 -8.43
C LYS A 334 51.50 28.53 -9.55
N VAL A 335 52.13 29.67 -9.28
CA VAL A 335 52.40 30.71 -10.29
C VAL A 335 53.64 30.37 -11.14
N VAL A 336 54.67 29.76 -10.54
CA VAL A 336 55.92 29.42 -11.26
C VAL A 336 55.75 28.27 -12.26
N LYS A 337 54.76 27.38 -12.08
CA LYS A 337 54.52 26.25 -13.00
C LYS A 337 53.70 26.60 -14.26
N LYS A 338 53.19 27.83 -14.38
CA LYS A 338 52.41 28.25 -15.57
C LYS A 338 53.22 28.97 -16.64
N THR A 339 54.48 29.34 -16.36
CA THR A 339 55.34 30.07 -17.31
C THR A 339 56.31 29.18 -18.11
N SER A 340 56.43 27.87 -17.83
CA SER A 340 57.34 26.97 -18.57
C SER A 340 56.65 26.12 -19.66
N LYS A 341 55.41 26.44 -20.06
CA LYS A 341 54.64 25.67 -21.07
C LYS A 341 54.24 26.49 -22.30
N LYS A 342 54.88 27.64 -22.52
CA LYS A 342 54.85 28.38 -23.77
C LYS A 342 56.29 28.67 -24.19
N LYS A 343 56.90 27.70 -24.86
CA LYS A 343 57.96 27.88 -25.84
C LYS A 343 57.90 26.68 -26.77
#